data_AF-A0A1I8Q519-F1
#
_entry.id   AF-A0A1I8Q519-F1
#
_cell.length_a   1.000
_cell.length_b   1.000
_cell.length_c   1.000
_cell.angle_alpha   90.00
_cell.angle_beta   90.00
_cell.angle_gamma   90.00
#
_symmetry.space_group_name_H-M   'P 1'
#
loop_
_entity.id
_entity.type
_entity.pdbx_description
1 polymer ?
#
loop_
_entity_poly.entity_id
_entity_poly.type
_entity_poly.pdbx_seq_one_letter_code
_entity_poly.pdbx_strand_id
1 'polypeptide(L)'
;MFYRLLLLFIIFKLVKMECGEHEFKSANGSCLTPEVSEDSCRPNDCGEYMECNDLNKCQCRQGFFEYLDEEKNQSKCVFPIPLKCDKDVDCGPKAKCANKNFCVCAKGYESKMIADDIWFCEKVLPKCPLGYTECLEKCCAPAGQCVGDKCLCDAGFLPKIYEDKNIVECELMEEVDLGESAGCQQECGPNSKCLEGVCKCDEGFYASLNSSACLPKREVIAELACDQNRDICSGICCPAQSHCLKGNQCVCNPGFQEEFEVKSNTTLCVAVNSSVSELPHLHIECPFGSTPCYSKCCNPTEKCVEEKCQCPLGFKPKFNEKLNSSTCEKCPENYAPCADYCCGPNSRCQQGQCLCTTGFIKVSQLDHSLISCETKNNVANVDYSILEMFEFDNDNKSICLQPSEHCTQECCGQNAYCNENFQCVCTSNDYSEMRSPITKAINCIPQVNMDIMSIYDLKDICLDAKHSCSKLCCGPQAHCNADHECICSHPDHRVHHSAVTKAKSCEPLPMRTNSIYIMLGIVCVILALALLCIKFIYTIKVDRNNI
;
A
#
# COMPACT_ATOMS: atom_id res chain seq x y z
N MET A 1 -41.96 41.54 -35.78
CA MET A 1 -41.43 40.19 -35.57
C MET A 1 -40.33 40.14 -34.51
N PHE A 2 -39.35 41.05 -34.56
CA PHE A 2 -38.27 41.17 -33.56
C PHE A 2 -38.75 41.33 -32.10
N TYR A 3 -39.80 42.13 -31.89
CA TYR A 3 -40.37 42.34 -30.55
C TYR A 3 -41.03 41.08 -29.96
N ARG A 4 -41.57 40.18 -30.81
CA ARG A 4 -42.15 38.90 -30.36
C ARG A 4 -41.06 37.88 -30.00
N LEU A 5 -39.95 37.89 -30.75
CA LEU A 5 -38.76 37.09 -30.42
C LEU A 5 -38.08 37.58 -29.13
N LEU A 6 -37.99 38.90 -28.93
CA LEU A 6 -37.46 39.48 -27.70
C LEU A 6 -38.36 39.18 -26.49
N LEU A 7 -39.69 39.24 -26.64
CA LEU A 7 -40.63 38.87 -25.59
C LEU A 7 -40.55 37.39 -25.25
N LEU A 8 -40.41 36.49 -26.24
CA LEU A 8 -40.19 35.07 -25.99
C LEU A 8 -38.86 34.82 -25.25
N PHE A 9 -37.80 35.54 -25.59
CA PHE A 9 -36.51 35.44 -24.89
C PHE A 9 -36.57 35.96 -23.45
N ILE A 10 -37.29 37.06 -23.22
CA ILE A 10 -37.50 37.61 -21.88
C ILE A 10 -38.39 36.70 -21.05
N ILE A 11 -39.43 36.10 -21.64
CA ILE A 11 -40.27 35.10 -20.98
C ILE A 11 -39.43 33.87 -20.61
N PHE A 12 -38.61 33.33 -21.52
CA PHE A 12 -37.71 32.20 -21.22
C PHE A 12 -36.68 32.50 -20.12
N LYS A 13 -36.24 33.76 -19.98
CA LYS A 13 -35.32 34.19 -18.92
C LYS A 13 -36.00 34.51 -17.58
N LEU A 14 -37.29 34.86 -17.60
CA LEU A 14 -38.10 35.17 -16.40
C LEU A 14 -38.92 33.99 -15.89
N VAL A 15 -38.96 32.86 -16.61
CA VAL A 15 -39.34 31.58 -15.99
C VAL A 15 -38.25 31.26 -14.97
N LYS A 16 -38.49 31.70 -13.74
CA LYS A 16 -37.82 31.20 -12.56
C LYS A 16 -38.01 29.68 -12.62
N MET A 17 -36.96 28.93 -12.94
CA MET A 17 -36.96 27.49 -12.73
C MET A 17 -37.05 27.30 -11.21
N GLU A 18 -38.28 27.25 -10.73
CA GLU A 18 -38.61 26.62 -9.47
C GLU A 18 -38.45 25.13 -9.75
N CYS A 19 -37.48 24.52 -9.08
CA CYS A 19 -37.35 23.08 -9.09
C CYS A 19 -38.69 22.49 -8.61
N GLY A 20 -39.12 21.37 -9.18
CA GLY A 20 -40.38 20.74 -8.78
C GLY A 20 -40.40 20.45 -7.27
N GLU A 21 -41.57 20.16 -6.69
CA GLU A 21 -41.76 19.86 -5.25
C GLU A 21 -40.81 18.77 -4.69
N HIS A 22 -40.07 18.06 -5.55
CA HIS A 22 -39.16 16.97 -5.21
C HIS A 22 -37.77 17.08 -5.87
N GLU A 23 -37.37 18.25 -6.34
CA GLU A 23 -36.07 18.49 -6.97
C GLU A 23 -35.23 19.48 -6.16
N PHE A 24 -33.95 19.15 -5.97
CA PHE A 24 -33.03 19.99 -5.21
C PHE A 24 -32.33 20.99 -6.13
N LYS A 25 -32.19 22.23 -5.67
CA LYS A 25 -31.37 23.21 -6.39
C LYS A 25 -29.93 23.10 -5.92
N SER A 26 -29.04 22.59 -6.77
CA SER A 26 -27.58 22.60 -6.55
C SER A 26 -27.07 24.03 -6.33
N ALA A 27 -25.92 24.18 -5.67
CA ALA A 27 -25.19 25.45 -5.57
C ALA A 27 -24.95 26.13 -6.94
N ASN A 28 -24.91 25.34 -8.02
CA ASN A 28 -24.77 25.84 -9.41
C ASN A 28 -26.11 26.23 -10.08
N GLY A 29 -27.22 26.14 -9.37
CA GLY A 29 -28.55 26.52 -9.83
C GLY A 29 -29.29 25.46 -10.66
N SER A 30 -28.70 24.28 -10.88
CA SER A 30 -29.32 23.14 -11.53
C SER A 30 -30.31 22.43 -10.61
N CYS A 31 -31.45 22.00 -11.13
CA CYS A 31 -32.37 21.11 -10.41
C CYS A 31 -31.87 19.66 -10.53
N LEU A 32 -31.60 19.05 -9.39
CA LEU A 32 -31.19 17.66 -9.23
C LEU A 32 -32.41 16.88 -8.78
N THR A 33 -32.87 15.99 -9.65
CA THR A 33 -33.83 14.95 -9.28
C THR A 33 -33.01 13.81 -8.67
N PRO A 34 -33.24 13.39 -7.42
CA PRO A 34 -32.56 12.21 -6.89
C PRO A 34 -32.90 11.02 -7.81
N GLU A 35 -31.86 10.32 -8.30
CA GLU A 35 -32.04 9.02 -8.95
C GLU A 35 -32.52 8.04 -7.87
N VAL A 36 -33.83 7.99 -7.68
CA VAL A 36 -34.46 6.93 -6.90
C VAL A 36 -34.51 5.72 -7.82
N SER A 37 -33.63 4.74 -7.60
CA SER A 37 -33.83 3.40 -8.14
C SER A 37 -35.25 2.96 -7.77
N GLU A 38 -36.02 2.45 -8.74
CA GLU A 38 -37.45 2.10 -8.63
C GLU A 38 -37.80 1.02 -7.58
N ASP A 39 -36.90 0.71 -6.65
CA ASP A 39 -37.07 -0.33 -5.66
C ASP A 39 -37.71 0.21 -4.37
N SER A 40 -38.82 -0.41 -3.98
CA SER A 40 -39.52 -0.14 -2.73
C SER A 40 -38.56 -0.23 -1.54
N CYS A 41 -38.41 0.83 -0.74
CA CYS A 41 -37.61 0.72 0.47
C CYS A 41 -38.20 -0.33 1.43
N ARG A 42 -37.38 -1.25 1.95
CA ARG A 42 -37.73 -1.97 3.19
C ARG A 42 -37.33 -1.09 4.37
N PRO A 43 -37.98 -1.24 5.55
CA PRO A 43 -37.66 -0.44 6.73
C PRO A 43 -36.18 -0.46 7.16
N ASN A 44 -35.43 -1.49 6.78
CA ASN A 44 -34.01 -1.65 7.08
C ASN A 44 -33.07 -1.12 5.98
N ASP A 45 -33.59 -0.78 4.80
CA ASP A 45 -32.78 -0.35 3.66
C ASP A 45 -32.53 1.16 3.66
N CYS A 46 -33.30 1.91 4.47
CA CYS A 46 -33.10 3.34 4.63
C CYS A 46 -31.90 3.63 5.54
N GLY A 47 -31.09 4.63 5.19
CA GLY A 47 -29.88 5.00 5.93
C GLY A 47 -30.12 5.44 7.39
N GLU A 48 -29.03 5.70 8.13
CA GLU A 48 -29.10 6.12 9.54
C GLU A 48 -30.03 7.35 9.68
N TYR A 49 -31.02 7.27 10.59
CA TYR A 49 -32.07 8.28 10.84
C TYR A 49 -33.09 8.53 9.72
N MET A 50 -33.19 7.61 8.75
CA MET A 50 -34.29 7.58 7.80
C MET A 50 -35.38 6.59 8.25
N GLU A 51 -36.57 6.74 7.68
CA GLU A 51 -37.69 5.82 7.76
C GLU A 51 -38.34 5.70 6.38
N CYS A 52 -38.81 4.50 6.04
CA CYS A 52 -39.56 4.29 4.80
C CYS A 52 -41.00 4.76 5.03
N ASN A 53 -41.48 5.71 4.23
CA ASN A 53 -42.85 6.23 4.37
C ASN A 53 -43.88 5.39 3.61
N ASP A 54 -45.16 5.74 3.76
CA ASP A 54 -46.29 5.03 3.11
C ASP A 54 -46.21 5.02 1.57
N LEU A 55 -45.35 5.85 0.97
CA LEU A 55 -45.10 5.92 -0.47
C LEU A 55 -43.88 5.08 -0.90
N ASN A 56 -43.35 4.25 0.00
CA ASN A 56 -42.12 3.48 -0.20
C ASN A 56 -40.91 4.37 -0.57
N LYS A 57 -40.81 5.56 0.03
CA LYS A 57 -39.63 6.43 -0.09
C LYS A 57 -38.95 6.58 1.28
N CYS A 58 -37.63 6.52 1.30
CA CYS A 58 -36.86 6.85 2.50
C CYS A 58 -36.96 8.36 2.75
N GLN A 59 -37.49 8.73 3.91
CA GLN A 59 -37.56 10.11 4.40
C GLN A 59 -36.84 10.22 5.73
N CYS A 60 -36.40 11.42 6.10
CA CYS A 60 -35.82 11.64 7.43
C CYS A 60 -36.87 11.46 8.53
N ARG A 61 -36.48 10.80 9.64
CA ARG A 61 -37.32 10.72 10.84
C ARG A 61 -37.65 12.11 11.36
N GLN A 62 -38.78 12.24 12.05
CA GLN A 62 -39.20 13.51 12.65
C GLN A 62 -38.09 14.14 13.50
N GLY A 63 -37.75 15.40 13.20
CA GLY A 63 -36.67 16.15 13.87
C GLY A 63 -35.31 16.12 13.14
N PHE A 64 -35.17 15.34 12.08
CA PHE A 64 -34.00 15.32 11.21
C PHE A 64 -34.28 16.05 9.90
N PHE A 65 -33.24 16.65 9.33
CA PHE A 65 -33.30 17.42 8.09
C PHE A 65 -32.55 16.67 7.01
N GLU A 66 -33.12 16.63 5.81
CA GLU A 66 -32.46 16.06 4.65
C GLU A 66 -31.38 17.01 4.14
N TYR A 67 -30.18 16.47 3.96
CA TYR A 67 -29.00 17.17 3.46
C TYR A 67 -28.40 16.34 2.33
N LEU A 68 -28.14 16.96 1.17
CA LEU A 68 -27.43 16.32 0.08
C LEU A 68 -25.92 16.43 0.32
N ASP A 69 -25.26 15.30 0.54
CA ASP A 69 -23.80 15.22 0.57
C ASP A 69 -23.28 15.35 -0.87
N GLU A 70 -22.86 16.57 -1.24
CA GLU A 70 -22.39 16.88 -2.60
C GLU A 70 -21.17 16.04 -3.03
N GLU A 71 -20.33 15.61 -2.08
CA GLU A 71 -19.16 14.77 -2.41
C GLU A 71 -19.57 13.35 -2.81
N LYS A 72 -20.63 12.83 -2.18
CA LYS A 72 -21.12 11.46 -2.40
C LYS A 72 -22.33 11.37 -3.31
N ASN A 73 -22.94 12.51 -3.65
CA ASN A 73 -24.22 12.61 -4.35
C ASN A 73 -25.32 11.75 -3.68
N GLN A 74 -25.38 11.78 -2.35
CA GLN A 74 -26.30 10.98 -1.54
C GLN A 74 -27.05 11.84 -0.52
N SER A 75 -28.35 11.61 -0.34
CA SER A 75 -29.11 12.26 0.73
C SER A 75 -28.76 11.63 2.08
N LYS A 76 -28.60 12.48 3.09
CA LYS A 76 -28.34 12.12 4.49
C LYS A 76 -29.31 12.87 5.39
N CYS A 77 -29.67 12.24 6.50
CA CYS A 77 -30.49 12.86 7.53
C CYS A 77 -29.60 13.35 8.67
N VAL A 78 -29.67 14.65 8.96
CA VAL A 78 -28.86 15.29 10.00
C VAL A 78 -29.77 15.92 11.06
N PHE A 79 -29.35 15.84 12.32
CA PHE A 79 -30.02 16.55 13.40
C PHE A 79 -29.46 17.97 13.48
N PRO A 80 -30.25 19.03 13.22
CA PRO A 80 -29.77 20.38 13.36
C PRO A 80 -29.57 20.68 14.83
N ILE A 81 -28.48 21.35 15.12
CA ILE A 81 -28.13 21.76 16.45
C ILE A 81 -28.76 23.13 16.68
N PRO A 82 -29.70 23.26 17.62
CA PRO A 82 -30.25 24.56 17.93
C PRO A 82 -29.17 25.46 18.54
N LEU A 83 -29.20 26.74 18.18
CA LEU A 83 -28.30 27.77 18.72
C LEU A 83 -28.43 27.95 20.24
N LYS A 84 -29.53 27.48 20.83
CA LYS A 84 -29.81 27.52 22.27
C LYS A 84 -30.30 26.17 22.76
N CYS A 85 -29.85 25.78 23.94
CA CYS A 85 -30.26 24.55 24.60
C CYS A 85 -30.43 24.79 26.10
N ASP A 86 -31.40 24.14 26.71
CA ASP A 86 -31.55 24.10 28.17
C ASP A 86 -31.06 22.77 28.74
N LYS A 87 -31.13 21.70 27.94
CA LYS A 87 -30.73 20.33 28.29
C LYS A 87 -30.00 19.65 27.13
N ASP A 88 -29.22 18.62 27.42
CA ASP A 88 -28.46 17.87 26.40
C ASP A 88 -29.35 17.26 25.31
N VAL A 89 -30.59 16.88 25.64
CA VAL A 89 -31.56 16.32 24.69
C VAL A 89 -31.89 17.28 23.55
N ASP A 90 -31.79 18.59 23.79
CA ASP A 90 -32.07 19.62 22.78
C ASP A 90 -30.99 19.65 21.68
N CYS A 91 -29.78 19.18 21.98
CA CYS A 91 -28.62 19.23 21.09
C CYS A 91 -28.51 18.04 20.13
N GLY A 92 -29.37 17.02 20.30
CA GLY A 92 -29.30 15.78 19.53
C GLY A 92 -28.22 14.82 20.04
N PRO A 93 -28.15 13.60 19.45
CA PRO A 93 -27.37 12.48 20.00
C PRO A 93 -25.85 12.68 19.97
N LYS A 94 -25.35 13.59 19.12
CA LYS A 94 -23.91 13.81 18.85
C LYS A 94 -23.38 15.11 19.46
N ALA A 95 -24.17 15.81 20.27
CA ALA A 95 -23.79 17.05 20.94
C ALA A 95 -24.27 17.07 22.40
N LYS A 96 -23.71 18.00 23.19
CA LYS A 96 -24.08 18.26 24.58
C LYS A 96 -24.33 19.74 24.77
N CYS A 97 -25.21 20.08 25.69
CA CYS A 97 -25.51 21.47 26.00
C CYS A 97 -24.43 22.06 26.93
N ALA A 98 -23.62 22.97 26.41
CA ALA A 98 -22.62 23.67 27.19
C ALA A 98 -23.21 24.95 27.80
N ASN A 99 -23.05 25.11 29.11
CA ASN A 99 -23.41 26.31 29.86
C ASN A 99 -24.85 26.83 29.62
N LYS A 100 -25.80 25.93 29.30
CA LYS A 100 -27.23 26.25 29.03
C LYS A 100 -27.46 27.29 27.95
N ASN A 101 -26.54 27.44 26.99
CA ASN A 101 -26.64 28.50 26.00
C ASN A 101 -26.29 28.05 24.59
N PHE A 102 -25.45 27.04 24.41
CA PHE A 102 -25.11 26.53 23.09
C PHE A 102 -24.75 25.06 23.15
N CYS A 103 -25.11 24.33 22.11
CA CYS A 103 -24.73 22.95 21.95
C CYS A 103 -23.29 22.84 21.42
N VAL A 104 -22.52 21.94 22.01
CA VAL A 104 -21.14 21.65 21.63
C VAL A 104 -21.07 20.19 21.21
N CYS A 105 -20.40 19.91 20.11
CA CYS A 105 -20.21 18.55 19.63
C CYS A 105 -19.49 17.68 20.66
N ALA A 106 -19.95 16.42 20.78
CA ALA A 106 -19.29 15.44 21.62
C ALA A 106 -17.86 15.19 21.13
N LYS A 107 -16.99 14.69 22.01
CA LYS A 107 -15.60 14.35 21.66
C LYS A 107 -15.58 13.41 20.44
N GLY A 108 -14.80 13.75 19.42
CA GLY A 108 -14.74 13.03 18.14
C GLY A 108 -15.69 13.55 17.06
N TYR A 109 -16.39 14.66 17.31
CA TYR A 109 -17.27 15.32 16.35
C TYR A 109 -16.93 16.81 16.22
N GLU A 110 -17.06 17.37 15.02
CA GLU A 110 -16.85 18.80 14.72
C GLU A 110 -18.14 19.42 14.19
N SER A 111 -18.35 20.70 14.52
CA SER A 111 -19.49 21.47 14.05
C SER A 111 -19.30 21.85 12.58
N LYS A 112 -20.26 21.49 11.73
CA LYS A 112 -20.29 21.89 10.32
C LYS A 112 -21.58 22.66 10.03
N MET A 113 -21.45 23.74 9.28
CA MET A 113 -22.57 24.61 8.89
C MET A 113 -23.09 24.14 7.54
N ILE A 114 -24.40 23.89 7.44
CA ILE A 114 -25.05 23.44 6.19
C ILE A 114 -25.74 24.60 5.48
N ALA A 115 -26.41 25.46 6.24
CA ALA A 115 -27.13 26.62 5.76
C ALA A 115 -26.98 27.76 6.78
N ASP A 116 -27.39 28.97 6.41
CA ASP A 116 -27.39 30.13 7.30
C ASP A 116 -28.07 29.75 8.63
N ASP A 117 -27.28 29.72 9.70
CA ASP A 117 -27.67 29.38 11.08
C ASP A 117 -28.05 27.91 11.38
N ILE A 118 -27.81 26.96 10.47
CA ILE A 118 -28.01 25.52 10.72
C ILE A 118 -26.66 24.80 10.85
N TRP A 119 -26.38 24.32 12.06
CA TRP A 119 -25.17 23.58 12.41
C TRP A 119 -25.50 22.11 12.69
N PHE A 120 -24.56 21.20 12.43
CA PHE A 120 -24.65 19.81 12.87
C PHE A 120 -23.27 19.29 13.29
N CYS A 121 -23.23 18.16 14.00
CA CYS A 121 -21.99 17.52 14.41
C CYS A 121 -21.64 16.39 13.46
N GLU A 122 -20.57 16.56 12.69
CA GLU A 122 -20.01 15.54 11.81
C GLU A 122 -18.90 14.76 12.53
N LYS A 123 -18.85 13.44 12.36
CA LYS A 123 -17.78 12.61 12.95
C LYS A 123 -16.46 13.06 12.34
N VAL A 124 -15.53 13.51 13.17
CA VAL A 124 -14.18 13.83 12.71
C VAL A 124 -13.47 12.51 12.49
N LEU A 125 -13.33 12.14 11.23
CA LEU A 125 -12.31 11.17 10.86
C LEU A 125 -10.97 11.85 11.07
N PRO A 126 -10.06 11.31 11.91
CA PRO A 126 -8.77 11.93 12.11
C PRO A 126 -8.05 12.03 10.76
N LYS A 127 -7.88 13.26 10.26
CA LYS A 127 -7.10 13.53 9.06
C LYS A 127 -5.63 13.35 9.43
N CYS A 128 -5.07 12.19 9.13
CA CYS A 128 -3.63 11.99 9.26
C CYS A 128 -2.92 12.79 8.15
N PRO A 129 -1.87 13.57 8.48
CA PRO A 129 -1.13 14.31 7.47
C PRO A 129 -0.48 13.32 6.48
N LEU A 130 -0.64 13.60 5.18
CA LEU A 130 -0.05 12.81 4.10
C LEU A 130 1.48 12.73 4.27
N GLY A 131 2.03 11.53 4.41
CA GLY A 131 3.49 11.26 4.36
C GLY A 131 4.15 10.72 5.62
N TYR A 132 3.41 10.32 6.65
CA TYR A 132 3.99 9.66 7.83
C TYR A 132 3.88 8.14 7.77
N THR A 133 4.98 7.46 8.03
CA THR A 133 5.12 5.99 8.13
C THR A 133 4.90 5.45 9.55
N GLU A 134 4.46 6.29 10.50
CA GLU A 134 4.29 5.93 11.91
C GLU A 134 2.82 6.20 12.32
N CYS A 135 2.10 5.26 13.00
CA CYS A 135 0.76 5.60 13.52
C CYS A 135 0.97 6.70 14.57
N LEU A 136 0.19 7.77 14.47
CA LEU A 136 0.01 8.68 15.60
C LEU A 136 -1.09 8.10 16.48
N GLU A 137 -0.97 8.14 17.80
CA GLU A 137 -2.04 7.69 18.72
C GLU A 137 -3.43 8.30 18.40
N LYS A 138 -3.48 9.41 17.66
CA LYS A 138 -4.70 10.08 17.19
C LYS A 138 -5.29 9.54 15.87
N CYS A 139 -4.52 8.73 15.13
CA CYS A 139 -4.88 8.15 13.83
C CYS A 139 -5.48 6.74 13.96
N CYS A 140 -5.13 6.05 15.04
CA CYS A 140 -5.75 4.80 15.43
C CYS A 140 -7.17 5.10 16.00
N ALA A 141 -8.24 4.51 15.44
CA ALA A 141 -9.66 4.73 15.81
C ALA A 141 -9.91 4.50 17.33
N PRO A 142 -11.03 4.95 17.94
CA PRO A 142 -11.22 4.91 19.41
C PRO A 142 -11.14 3.52 20.08
N ALA A 143 -11.12 2.43 19.30
CA ALA A 143 -10.92 1.05 19.75
C ALA A 143 -9.58 0.46 19.24
N GLY A 144 -8.55 1.27 19.03
CA GLY A 144 -7.24 0.81 18.61
C GLY A 144 -6.07 1.61 19.21
N GLN A 145 -4.99 0.91 19.54
CA GLN A 145 -3.73 1.49 20.01
C GLN A 145 -2.69 1.56 18.91
N CYS A 146 -1.88 2.62 18.93
CA CYS A 146 -0.72 2.71 18.08
C CYS A 146 0.43 1.87 18.63
N VAL A 147 0.93 0.93 17.84
CA VAL A 147 2.18 0.19 18.13
C VAL A 147 3.07 0.23 16.90
N GLY A 148 4.10 1.09 16.94
CA GLY A 148 4.98 1.34 15.80
C GLY A 148 4.26 2.06 14.65
N ASP A 149 4.32 1.49 13.46
CA ASP A 149 3.66 1.98 12.25
C ASP A 149 2.19 1.52 12.11
N LYS A 150 1.67 0.77 13.07
CA LYS A 150 0.38 0.06 12.94
C LYS A 150 -0.62 0.39 14.04
N CYS A 151 -1.90 0.32 13.68
CA CYS A 151 -3.02 0.35 14.60
C CYS A 151 -3.35 -1.08 15.03
N LEU A 152 -3.22 -1.39 16.32
CA LEU A 152 -3.72 -2.64 16.92
C LEU A 152 -5.13 -2.40 17.46
N CYS A 153 -6.12 -3.09 16.92
CA CYS A 153 -7.50 -3.00 17.40
C CYS A 153 -7.72 -3.81 18.68
N ASP A 154 -8.59 -3.33 19.56
CA ASP A 154 -9.01 -4.01 20.78
C ASP A 154 -9.77 -5.32 20.43
N ALA A 155 -9.84 -6.25 21.40
CA ALA A 155 -10.50 -7.54 21.19
C ALA A 155 -11.97 -7.38 20.75
N GLY A 156 -12.34 -8.05 19.65
CA GLY A 156 -13.67 -7.96 19.04
C GLY A 156 -13.80 -6.92 17.93
N PHE A 157 -12.70 -6.24 17.56
CA PHE A 157 -12.66 -5.28 16.45
C PHE A 157 -11.64 -5.71 15.39
N LEU A 158 -11.97 -5.49 14.11
CA LEU A 158 -11.10 -5.77 12.97
C LEU A 158 -10.58 -4.49 12.32
N PRO A 159 -9.29 -4.45 11.91
CA PRO A 159 -8.74 -3.31 11.19
C PRO A 159 -9.24 -3.28 9.75
N LYS A 160 -9.85 -2.16 9.36
CA LYS A 160 -10.27 -1.84 8.01
C LYS A 160 -9.41 -0.73 7.45
N ILE A 161 -8.67 -1.04 6.39
CA ILE A 161 -7.70 -0.12 5.78
C ILE A 161 -8.38 0.63 4.64
N TYR A 162 -8.39 1.96 4.72
CA TYR A 162 -8.78 2.82 3.62
C TYR A 162 -7.51 3.33 2.92
N GLU A 163 -7.14 2.69 1.81
CA GLU A 163 -5.90 2.97 1.06
C GLU A 163 -5.80 4.44 0.64
N ASP A 164 -6.92 5.04 0.22
CA ASP A 164 -6.97 6.44 -0.25
C ASP A 164 -6.68 7.48 0.85
N LYS A 165 -6.77 7.07 2.11
CA LYS A 165 -6.69 7.97 3.27
C LYS A 165 -5.58 7.61 4.25
N ASN A 166 -4.90 6.47 4.06
CA ASN A 166 -3.98 5.88 5.03
C ASN A 166 -4.60 5.83 6.45
N ILE A 167 -5.89 5.46 6.54
CA ILE A 167 -6.61 5.31 7.82
C ILE A 167 -6.90 3.84 8.06
N VAL A 168 -6.64 3.37 9.27
CA VAL A 168 -7.10 2.06 9.76
C VAL A 168 -8.23 2.30 10.76
N GLU A 169 -9.46 1.95 10.38
CA GLU A 169 -10.62 1.97 11.29
C GLU A 169 -10.76 0.61 11.98
N CYS A 170 -10.98 0.59 13.28
CA CYS A 170 -11.29 -0.64 14.02
C CYS A 170 -12.81 -0.79 14.05
N GLU A 171 -13.36 -1.65 13.19
CA GLU A 171 -14.80 -1.93 13.12
C GLU A 171 -15.14 -3.10 14.06
N LEU A 172 -16.23 -2.98 14.81
CA LEU A 172 -16.75 -4.05 15.66
C LEU A 172 -17.10 -5.25 14.76
N MET A 173 -16.75 -6.47 15.16
CA MET A 173 -17.29 -7.67 14.51
C MET A 173 -18.80 -7.69 14.73
N GLU A 174 -19.59 -7.20 13.77
CA GLU A 174 -21.02 -7.49 13.74
C GLU A 174 -21.20 -8.98 13.45
N GLU A 175 -22.22 -9.58 14.08
CA GLU A 175 -22.60 -10.96 13.84
C GLU A 175 -22.90 -11.13 12.36
N VAL A 176 -22.04 -11.88 11.65
CA VAL A 176 -22.24 -12.17 10.24
C VAL A 176 -23.48 -13.03 10.10
N ASP A 177 -24.59 -12.44 9.66
CA ASP A 177 -25.75 -13.19 9.19
C ASP A 177 -25.31 -14.00 7.96
N LEU A 178 -25.32 -15.33 8.09
CA LEU A 178 -25.11 -16.24 6.97
C LEU A 178 -26.23 -16.00 5.97
N GLY A 179 -25.90 -15.41 4.82
CA GLY A 179 -26.86 -14.86 3.86
C GLY A 179 -28.03 -15.78 3.48
N GLU A 180 -29.13 -15.15 3.02
CA GLU A 180 -30.35 -15.79 2.53
C GLU A 180 -30.06 -16.87 1.48
N SER A 181 -29.90 -18.11 1.94
CA SER A 181 -29.98 -19.31 1.12
C SER A 181 -31.38 -19.86 1.34
N ALA A 182 -32.17 -19.95 0.26
CA ALA A 182 -33.51 -20.55 0.17
C ALA A 182 -33.96 -21.31 1.42
N GLY A 183 -34.96 -20.75 2.12
CA GLY A 183 -35.40 -21.11 3.47
C GLY A 183 -35.23 -22.58 3.83
N CYS A 184 -34.46 -22.84 4.90
CA CYS A 184 -33.97 -24.13 5.39
C CYS A 184 -34.75 -25.38 4.91
N GLN A 185 -34.49 -25.81 3.68
CA GLN A 185 -34.95 -27.11 3.18
C GLN A 185 -33.94 -28.23 3.49
N GLN A 186 -32.71 -27.88 3.86
CA GLN A 186 -31.70 -28.79 4.39
C GLN A 186 -31.49 -28.52 5.89
N GLU A 187 -31.26 -29.60 6.65
CA GLU A 187 -30.96 -29.52 8.09
C GLU A 187 -29.72 -28.66 8.30
N CYS A 188 -29.85 -27.63 9.14
CA CYS A 188 -28.71 -26.82 9.55
C CYS A 188 -27.67 -27.71 10.25
N GLY A 189 -26.38 -27.43 10.02
CA GLY A 189 -25.28 -28.23 10.56
C GLY A 189 -25.29 -28.31 12.10
N PRO A 190 -24.51 -29.24 12.70
CA PRO A 190 -24.45 -29.37 14.15
C PRO A 190 -24.09 -28.05 14.84
N ASN A 191 -24.72 -27.78 16.00
CA ASN A 191 -24.63 -26.53 16.76
C ASN A 191 -25.23 -25.31 16.04
N SER A 192 -26.28 -25.53 15.25
CA SER A 192 -27.07 -24.47 14.63
C SER A 192 -28.55 -24.84 14.56
N LYS A 193 -29.40 -23.82 14.49
CA LYS A 193 -30.87 -23.94 14.41
C LYS A 193 -31.39 -23.05 13.30
N CYS A 194 -32.33 -23.56 12.51
CA CYS A 194 -33.04 -22.73 11.55
C CYS A 194 -34.01 -21.80 12.29
N LEU A 195 -33.83 -20.49 12.13
CA LEU A 195 -34.73 -19.45 12.62
C LEU A 195 -35.07 -18.52 11.45
N GLU A 196 -36.35 -18.41 11.13
CA GLU A 196 -36.87 -17.51 10.07
C GLU A 196 -36.26 -17.76 8.68
N GLY A 197 -35.90 -19.01 8.38
CA GLY A 197 -35.33 -19.40 7.09
C GLY A 197 -33.82 -19.27 7.00
N VAL A 198 -33.14 -18.86 8.08
CA VAL A 198 -31.68 -18.73 8.17
C VAL A 198 -31.14 -19.65 9.27
N CYS A 199 -30.02 -20.33 9.02
CA CYS A 199 -29.36 -21.15 10.03
C CYS A 199 -28.55 -20.26 10.99
N LYS A 200 -28.96 -20.18 12.26
CA LYS A 200 -28.26 -19.46 13.33
C LYS A 200 -27.47 -20.41 14.22
N CYS A 201 -26.22 -20.08 14.53
CA CYS A 201 -25.40 -20.88 15.43
C CYS A 201 -25.91 -20.84 16.88
N ASP A 202 -25.76 -21.95 17.61
CA ASP A 202 -26.04 -22.02 19.04
C ASP A 202 -25.06 -21.13 19.84
N GLU A 203 -25.47 -20.73 21.03
CA GLU A 203 -24.68 -19.89 21.92
C GLU A 203 -23.32 -20.55 22.21
N GLY A 204 -22.22 -19.82 21.96
CA GLY A 204 -20.86 -20.35 22.06
C GLY A 204 -20.25 -20.80 20.73
N PHE A 205 -20.96 -20.64 19.60
CA PHE A 205 -20.48 -20.93 18.26
C PHE A 205 -20.61 -19.71 17.33
N TYR A 206 -19.89 -19.65 16.22
CA TYR A 206 -19.96 -18.61 15.18
C TYR A 206 -19.93 -19.25 13.79
N ALA A 207 -20.41 -18.51 12.79
CA ALA A 207 -20.47 -18.97 11.42
C ALA A 207 -19.10 -18.88 10.73
N SER A 208 -18.65 -19.97 10.12
CA SER A 208 -17.48 -19.95 9.24
C SER A 208 -17.80 -19.23 7.93
N LEU A 209 -16.93 -18.30 7.50
CA LEU A 209 -17.10 -17.56 6.24
C LEU A 209 -17.01 -18.48 5.00
N ASN A 210 -16.38 -19.65 5.13
CA ASN A 210 -16.08 -20.56 4.03
C ASN A 210 -16.87 -21.88 4.10
N SER A 211 -17.66 -22.09 5.15
CA SER A 211 -18.48 -23.29 5.31
C SER A 211 -19.78 -22.97 6.05
N SER A 212 -20.89 -23.61 5.69
CA SER A 212 -22.18 -23.51 6.41
C SER A 212 -22.17 -24.18 7.80
N ALA A 213 -20.98 -24.29 8.41
CA ALA A 213 -20.75 -24.92 9.70
C ALA A 213 -20.57 -23.87 10.80
N CYS A 214 -21.11 -24.17 11.98
CA CYS A 214 -20.93 -23.37 13.19
C CYS A 214 -19.75 -23.92 14.00
N LEU A 215 -18.71 -23.09 14.15
CA LEU A 215 -17.48 -23.42 14.84
C LEU A 215 -17.51 -22.87 16.27
N PRO A 216 -16.97 -23.56 17.29
CA PRO A 216 -16.98 -23.07 18.66
C PRO A 216 -16.15 -21.79 18.78
N LYS A 217 -16.66 -20.78 19.49
CA LYS A 217 -16.02 -19.46 19.72
C LYS A 217 -14.63 -19.56 20.36
N ARG A 218 -14.26 -20.72 20.92
CA ARG A 218 -12.93 -20.97 21.51
C ARG A 218 -11.85 -21.29 20.47
N GLU A 219 -12.21 -21.73 19.27
CA GLU A 219 -11.26 -22.12 18.20
C GLU A 219 -10.85 -20.95 17.30
N VAL A 220 -11.62 -19.86 17.24
CA VAL A 220 -11.29 -18.64 16.44
C VAL A 220 -9.94 -18.05 16.80
N ILE A 221 -9.56 -18.13 18.08
CA ILE A 221 -8.37 -17.43 18.55
C ILE A 221 -7.08 -18.11 18.04
N ALA A 222 -7.17 -19.37 17.60
CA ALA A 222 -6.03 -20.14 17.10
C ALA A 222 -6.02 -20.27 15.56
N GLU A 223 -7.17 -20.45 14.89
CA GLU A 223 -7.19 -20.76 13.46
C GLU A 223 -7.00 -19.55 12.52
N LEU A 224 -7.47 -18.35 12.89
CA LEU A 224 -7.30 -17.16 12.02
C LEU A 224 -6.04 -16.32 12.36
N ALA A 225 -5.43 -16.55 13.52
CA ALA A 225 -4.29 -15.76 13.99
C ALA A 225 -2.93 -16.29 13.52
N CYS A 226 -2.87 -17.52 13.00
CA CYS A 226 -1.64 -18.14 12.57
C CYS A 226 -1.70 -18.47 11.05
N ASP A 227 -1.93 -17.45 10.22
CA ASP A 227 -1.84 -17.56 8.76
C ASP A 227 -0.35 -17.62 8.33
N GLN A 228 -0.03 -18.50 7.37
CA GLN A 228 1.33 -18.96 7.04
C GLN A 228 2.25 -17.91 6.38
N ASN A 229 1.86 -16.62 6.36
CA ASN A 229 2.54 -15.58 5.59
C ASN A 229 2.73 -14.22 6.32
N ARG A 230 2.73 -14.16 7.67
CA ARG A 230 3.02 -12.88 8.40
C ARG A 230 3.89 -13.06 9.66
N ASP A 231 4.88 -12.17 9.83
CA ASP A 231 5.98 -12.18 10.81
C ASP A 231 5.65 -11.84 12.30
N ILE A 232 4.49 -12.19 12.88
CA ILE A 232 4.26 -11.90 14.31
C ILE A 232 3.44 -12.99 15.03
N CYS A 233 3.98 -13.63 16.08
CA CYS A 233 3.15 -14.33 17.07
C CYS A 233 2.48 -13.29 17.98
N SER A 234 1.15 -13.17 17.91
CA SER A 234 0.39 -12.69 19.06
C SER A 234 0.31 -13.84 20.08
N GLY A 235 0.29 -13.54 21.38
CA GLY A 235 0.48 -14.49 22.51
C GLY A 235 -0.51 -15.67 22.65
N ILE A 236 -1.24 -15.99 21.57
CA ILE A 236 -2.25 -17.02 21.47
C ILE A 236 -1.80 -18.15 20.51
N CYS A 237 -0.81 -17.92 19.64
CA CYS A 237 -0.32 -18.92 18.67
C CYS A 237 0.67 -19.95 19.28
N CYS A 238 1.15 -19.76 20.50
CA CYS A 238 2.11 -20.67 21.11
C CYS A 238 1.44 -21.57 22.16
N PRO A 239 1.75 -22.88 22.19
CA PRO A 239 1.15 -23.81 23.15
C PRO A 239 1.44 -23.38 24.60
N ALA A 240 0.57 -23.76 25.53
CA ALA A 240 0.78 -23.47 26.95
C ALA A 240 2.17 -23.94 27.39
N GLN A 241 2.87 -23.13 28.21
CA GLN A 241 4.28 -23.35 28.59
C GLN A 241 5.31 -23.12 27.48
N SER A 242 5.05 -22.21 26.54
CA SER A 242 6.04 -21.70 25.59
C SER A 242 5.99 -20.18 25.48
N HIS A 243 7.02 -19.60 24.86
CA HIS A 243 7.09 -18.17 24.53
C HIS A 243 7.51 -18.00 23.06
N CYS A 244 7.02 -16.96 22.39
CA CYS A 244 7.40 -16.68 21.00
C CYS A 244 8.71 -15.88 20.94
N LEU A 245 9.60 -16.31 20.05
CA LEU A 245 10.79 -15.57 19.66
C LEU A 245 10.56 -14.77 18.38
N LYS A 246 11.37 -13.74 18.16
CA LYS A 246 11.33 -12.89 16.96
C LYS A 246 11.58 -13.78 15.72
N GLY A 247 10.63 -13.83 14.78
CA GLY A 247 10.66 -14.75 13.63
C GLY A 247 9.66 -15.91 13.68
N ASN A 248 8.59 -15.80 14.48
CA ASN A 248 7.47 -16.75 14.57
C ASN A 248 7.79 -18.16 15.11
N GLN A 249 8.90 -18.33 15.83
CA GLN A 249 9.20 -19.61 16.46
C GLN A 249 8.70 -19.64 17.90
N CYS A 250 7.77 -20.56 18.20
CA CYS A 250 7.38 -20.87 19.57
C CYS A 250 8.42 -21.78 20.23
N VAL A 251 8.94 -21.41 21.39
CA VAL A 251 9.93 -22.19 22.13
C VAL A 251 9.39 -22.54 23.51
N CYS A 252 9.40 -23.83 23.86
CA CYS A 252 8.96 -24.29 25.17
C CYS A 252 9.78 -23.64 26.31
N ASN A 253 9.10 -23.32 27.41
CA ASN A 253 9.73 -22.80 28.62
C ASN A 253 10.71 -23.84 29.19
N PRO A 254 11.76 -23.41 29.91
CA PRO A 254 12.71 -24.33 30.55
C PRO A 254 12.00 -25.40 31.40
N GLY A 255 12.30 -26.68 31.15
CA GLY A 255 11.65 -27.82 31.80
C GLY A 255 10.55 -28.49 30.97
N PHE A 256 10.24 -27.97 29.78
CA PHE A 256 9.30 -28.56 28.83
C PHE A 256 9.99 -28.84 27.48
N GLN A 257 9.60 -29.91 26.81
CA GLN A 257 10.08 -30.31 25.49
C GLN A 257 8.93 -30.33 24.49
N GLU A 258 9.25 -30.04 23.23
CA GLU A 258 8.31 -30.07 22.11
C GLU A 258 7.93 -31.51 21.76
N GLU A 259 6.64 -31.82 21.73
CA GLU A 259 6.09 -33.10 21.29
C GLU A 259 4.94 -32.86 20.31
N PHE A 260 4.93 -33.59 19.20
CA PHE A 260 3.96 -33.41 18.13
C PHE A 260 2.78 -34.39 18.27
N GLU A 261 1.56 -33.86 18.45
CA GLU A 261 0.37 -34.70 18.61
C GLU A 261 -0.28 -34.98 17.24
N VAL A 262 -0.16 -36.23 16.79
CA VAL A 262 -0.60 -36.67 15.44
C VAL A 262 -2.11 -36.53 15.20
N LYS A 263 -2.94 -36.54 16.25
CA LYS A 263 -4.40 -36.48 16.11
C LYS A 263 -4.95 -35.07 15.89
N SER A 264 -4.30 -34.07 16.46
CA SER A 264 -4.68 -32.66 16.37
C SER A 264 -3.84 -31.88 15.36
N ASN A 265 -2.73 -32.48 14.86
CA ASN A 265 -1.76 -31.81 14.01
C ASN A 265 -1.19 -30.54 14.68
N THR A 266 -0.98 -30.61 16.00
CA THR A 266 -0.49 -29.48 16.81
C THR A 266 0.76 -29.87 17.61
N THR A 267 1.63 -28.88 17.79
CA THR A 267 2.81 -28.96 18.66
C THR A 267 2.42 -28.66 20.11
N LEU A 268 2.84 -29.49 21.06
CA LEU A 268 2.66 -29.31 22.50
C LEU A 268 3.99 -29.20 23.24
N CYS A 269 4.01 -28.46 24.36
CA CYS A 269 5.15 -28.42 25.28
C CYS A 269 4.84 -29.31 26.50
N VAL A 270 5.49 -30.46 26.60
CA VAL A 270 5.31 -31.44 27.68
C VAL A 270 6.47 -31.39 28.66
N ALA A 271 6.17 -31.53 29.95
CA ALA A 271 7.19 -31.48 31.00
C ALA A 271 8.19 -32.63 30.82
N VAL A 272 9.49 -32.32 30.87
CA VAL A 272 10.55 -33.32 30.71
C VAL A 272 10.65 -34.14 32.00
N ASN A 273 10.07 -35.34 32.00
CA ASN A 273 10.29 -36.30 33.06
C ASN A 273 11.75 -36.77 33.02
N SER A 274 12.46 -36.52 34.12
CA SER A 274 13.91 -36.72 34.23
C SER A 274 14.23 -38.21 34.36
N SER A 275 14.22 -38.91 33.24
CA SER A 275 14.89 -40.19 33.10
C SER A 275 15.17 -40.46 31.63
N VAL A 276 16.45 -40.68 31.34
CA VAL A 276 17.04 -41.17 30.08
C VAL A 276 17.68 -40.08 29.20
N SER A 277 18.99 -40.28 29.04
CA SER A 277 20.01 -39.50 28.37
C SER A 277 20.10 -39.83 26.88
N GLU A 278 19.97 -38.83 26.01
CA GLU A 278 20.63 -38.67 24.70
C GLU A 278 20.31 -37.25 24.16
N LEU A 279 21.33 -36.49 23.76
CA LEU A 279 21.24 -35.07 23.34
C LEU A 279 20.96 -34.94 21.83
N PRO A 280 20.06 -34.05 21.38
CA PRO A 280 20.13 -33.45 20.05
C PRO A 280 20.50 -31.96 20.11
N HIS A 281 21.01 -31.48 18.97
CA HIS A 281 21.69 -30.21 18.73
C HIS A 281 20.84 -28.95 19.06
N LEU A 282 21.44 -28.00 19.79
CA LEU A 282 20.87 -26.72 20.18
C LEU A 282 21.31 -25.62 19.19
N HIS A 283 20.36 -24.96 18.51
CA HIS A 283 20.63 -23.78 17.67
C HIS A 283 20.56 -22.49 18.50
N ILE A 284 21.57 -21.63 18.37
CA ILE A 284 21.64 -20.30 19.01
C ILE A 284 21.86 -19.28 17.88
N GLU A 285 20.98 -18.29 17.76
CA GLU A 285 21.17 -17.14 16.85
C GLU A 285 21.83 -15.95 17.58
N CYS A 286 22.68 -15.20 16.86
CA CYS A 286 23.43 -14.07 17.40
C CYS A 286 22.86 -12.72 16.93
N PRO A 287 22.71 -11.73 17.84
CA PRO A 287 22.03 -10.48 17.53
C PRO A 287 22.87 -9.54 16.64
N PHE A 288 22.20 -8.83 15.72
CA PHE A 288 22.78 -7.79 14.87
C PHE A 288 23.35 -6.62 15.69
N GLY A 289 24.59 -6.21 15.39
CA GLY A 289 25.20 -4.96 15.86
C GLY A 289 26.27 -5.07 16.95
N SER A 290 26.61 -6.29 17.42
CA SER A 290 27.75 -6.52 18.30
C SER A 290 28.90 -7.22 17.58
N THR A 291 30.14 -6.91 17.97
CA THR A 291 31.40 -7.45 17.42
C THR A 291 31.32 -8.95 17.08
N PRO A 292 31.94 -9.43 15.97
CA PRO A 292 31.59 -10.69 15.28
C PRO A 292 31.81 -12.01 16.04
N CYS A 293 32.10 -11.98 17.33
CA CYS A 293 32.52 -13.16 18.05
C CYS A 293 32.19 -13.03 19.56
N TYR A 294 30.92 -13.25 19.89
CA TYR A 294 30.49 -13.49 21.27
C TYR A 294 30.72 -14.97 21.60
N SER A 295 31.07 -15.31 22.85
CA SER A 295 31.34 -16.69 23.28
C SER A 295 30.18 -17.68 23.11
N LYS A 296 28.99 -17.18 22.71
CA LYS A 296 27.78 -17.96 22.40
C LYS A 296 27.53 -18.16 20.89
N CYS A 297 28.33 -17.53 20.02
CA CYS A 297 28.17 -17.53 18.56
C CYS A 297 29.10 -18.49 17.83
N CYS A 298 30.19 -18.90 18.48
CA CYS A 298 31.01 -20.01 18.01
C CYS A 298 30.45 -21.31 18.62
N ASN A 299 30.60 -22.43 17.91
CA ASN A 299 30.22 -23.74 18.43
C ASN A 299 30.94 -23.99 19.77
N PRO A 300 30.35 -24.64 20.80
CA PRO A 300 31.00 -24.89 22.09
C PRO A 300 32.41 -25.53 22.06
N THR A 301 32.83 -26.09 20.93
CA THR A 301 34.19 -26.62 20.71
C THR A 301 35.20 -25.61 20.14
N GLU A 302 34.81 -24.37 19.88
CA GLU A 302 35.60 -23.35 19.17
C GLU A 302 36.11 -22.25 20.13
N LYS A 303 37.18 -21.55 19.72
CA LYS A 303 37.71 -20.38 20.45
C LYS A 303 37.53 -19.12 19.65
N CYS A 304 37.05 -18.08 20.30
CA CYS A 304 36.97 -16.74 19.73
C CYS A 304 38.32 -16.02 19.87
N VAL A 305 38.94 -15.63 18.74
CA VAL A 305 40.22 -14.89 18.73
C VAL A 305 40.12 -13.77 17.71
N GLU A 306 40.39 -12.52 18.14
CA GLU A 306 40.41 -11.33 17.27
C GLU A 306 39.15 -11.21 16.39
N GLU A 307 37.98 -11.34 17.02
CA GLU A 307 36.68 -11.19 16.35
C GLU A 307 36.35 -12.26 15.29
N LYS A 308 37.07 -13.39 15.25
CA LYS A 308 36.78 -14.54 14.39
C LYS A 308 36.69 -15.84 15.19
N CYS A 309 35.77 -16.74 14.82
CA CYS A 309 35.74 -18.09 15.37
C CYS A 309 36.92 -18.89 14.79
N GLN A 310 37.83 -19.33 15.66
CA GLN A 310 38.96 -20.17 15.28
C GLN A 310 38.51 -21.63 15.23
N CYS A 311 38.40 -22.17 14.01
CA CYS A 311 38.04 -23.56 13.79
C CYS A 311 39.13 -24.53 14.30
N PRO A 312 38.73 -25.70 14.86
CA PRO A 312 39.67 -26.75 15.23
C PRO A 312 40.43 -27.28 14.00
N LEU A 313 41.59 -27.90 14.24
CA LEU A 313 42.42 -28.50 13.19
C LEU A 313 41.59 -29.42 12.28
N GLY A 314 41.67 -29.19 10.96
CA GLY A 314 40.94 -29.94 9.94
C GLY A 314 39.60 -29.33 9.50
N PHE A 315 39.24 -28.16 10.03
CA PHE A 315 38.00 -27.44 9.67
C PHE A 315 38.31 -26.05 9.13
N LYS A 316 37.47 -25.55 8.22
CA LYS A 316 37.53 -24.18 7.70
C LYS A 316 36.27 -23.39 8.08
N PRO A 317 36.35 -22.07 8.28
CA PRO A 317 35.18 -21.23 8.42
C PRO A 317 34.36 -21.20 7.12
N LYS A 318 33.04 -21.32 7.28
CA LYS A 318 32.03 -21.18 6.23
C LYS A 318 31.03 -20.14 6.71
N PHE A 319 30.98 -19.02 6.02
CA PHE A 319 30.02 -17.97 6.32
C PHE A 319 28.66 -18.36 5.73
N ASN A 320 27.63 -18.41 6.58
CA ASN A 320 26.27 -18.63 6.14
C ASN A 320 25.55 -17.29 6.04
N GLU A 321 25.40 -16.78 4.81
CA GLU A 321 24.74 -15.50 4.54
C GLU A 321 23.30 -15.44 5.07
N LYS A 322 22.58 -16.58 5.06
CA LYS A 322 21.19 -16.63 5.55
C LYS A 322 21.08 -16.48 7.07
N LEU A 323 22.10 -16.90 7.81
CA LEU A 323 22.11 -16.89 9.28
C LEU A 323 23.05 -15.82 9.85
N ASN A 324 23.73 -15.05 9.01
CA ASN A 324 24.77 -14.09 9.38
C ASN A 324 25.76 -14.66 10.44
N SER A 325 26.14 -15.92 10.27
CA SER A 325 26.96 -16.67 11.24
C SER A 325 28.05 -17.45 10.54
N SER A 326 29.21 -17.57 11.19
CA SER A 326 30.33 -18.40 10.72
C SER A 326 30.26 -19.77 11.36
N THR A 327 30.22 -20.83 10.55
CA THR A 327 30.25 -22.22 11.02
C THR A 327 31.52 -22.91 10.52
N CYS A 328 32.06 -23.86 11.27
CA CYS A 328 33.23 -24.61 10.82
C CYS A 328 32.83 -25.85 9.99
N GLU A 329 33.23 -25.87 8.72
CA GLU A 329 33.03 -26.98 7.78
C GLU A 329 34.28 -27.88 7.76
N LYS A 330 34.09 -29.20 7.90
CA LYS A 330 35.21 -30.16 7.89
C LYS A 330 35.81 -30.24 6.49
N CYS A 331 37.12 -30.08 6.37
CA CYS A 331 37.80 -30.33 5.09
C CYS A 331 37.78 -31.84 4.77
N PRO A 332 37.74 -32.23 3.48
CA PRO A 332 37.87 -33.63 3.07
C PRO A 332 39.18 -34.23 3.59
N GLU A 333 39.20 -35.56 3.77
CA GLU A 333 40.41 -36.25 4.21
C GLU A 333 41.56 -35.99 3.22
N ASN A 334 42.75 -35.68 3.75
CA ASN A 334 43.96 -35.25 3.04
C ASN A 334 43.98 -33.80 2.52
N TYR A 335 43.02 -32.96 2.91
CA TYR A 335 43.03 -31.53 2.61
C TYR A 335 43.45 -30.72 3.84
N ALA A 336 44.29 -29.69 3.64
CA ALA A 336 44.70 -28.77 4.70
C ALA A 336 43.78 -27.53 4.72
N PRO A 337 43.21 -27.13 5.87
CA PRO A 337 42.39 -25.92 5.95
C PRO A 337 43.23 -24.66 5.73
N CYS A 338 42.73 -23.69 4.96
CA CYS A 338 43.41 -22.44 4.64
C CYS A 338 42.44 -21.28 4.46
N ALA A 339 42.38 -20.37 5.45
CA ALA A 339 41.42 -19.26 5.47
C ALA A 339 40.00 -19.75 5.11
N ASP A 340 39.50 -19.44 3.92
CA ASP A 340 38.13 -19.72 3.49
C ASP A 340 37.97 -21.00 2.62
N TYR A 341 39.07 -21.72 2.34
CA TYR A 341 39.07 -22.89 1.46
C TYR A 341 39.93 -24.06 1.97
N CYS A 342 39.69 -25.25 1.41
CA CYS A 342 40.47 -26.45 1.71
C CYS A 342 41.52 -26.66 0.61
N CYS A 343 42.79 -26.66 1.00
CA CYS A 343 43.94 -26.94 0.13
C CYS A 343 44.03 -28.44 -0.13
N GLY A 344 43.90 -28.85 -1.40
CA GLY A 344 43.98 -30.24 -1.80
C GLY A 344 45.37 -30.88 -1.65
N PRO A 345 45.48 -32.18 -1.97
CA PRO A 345 46.75 -32.90 -1.94
C PRO A 345 47.80 -32.16 -2.78
N ASN A 346 49.06 -32.24 -2.36
CA ASN A 346 50.18 -31.54 -3.03
C ASN A 346 50.08 -30.01 -3.01
N SER A 347 49.38 -29.46 -2.03
CA SER A 347 49.34 -28.02 -1.76
C SER A 347 49.53 -27.74 -0.27
N ARG A 348 50.01 -26.55 0.06
CA ARG A 348 50.21 -26.08 1.44
C ARG A 348 49.60 -24.71 1.64
N CYS A 349 49.00 -24.47 2.80
CA CYS A 349 48.53 -23.14 3.16
C CYS A 349 49.72 -22.27 3.59
N GLN A 350 49.89 -21.13 2.94
CA GLN A 350 50.88 -20.12 3.32
C GLN A 350 50.22 -18.75 3.25
N GLN A 351 50.17 -18.03 4.38
CA GLN A 351 49.56 -16.68 4.49
C GLN A 351 48.11 -16.63 3.98
N GLY A 352 47.31 -17.67 4.25
CA GLY A 352 45.92 -17.74 3.80
C GLY A 352 45.76 -18.05 2.31
N GLN A 353 46.83 -18.47 1.61
CA GLN A 353 46.78 -18.92 0.22
C GLN A 353 47.24 -20.38 0.06
N CYS A 354 46.52 -21.16 -0.76
CA CYS A 354 46.99 -22.50 -1.16
C CYS A 354 48.09 -22.37 -2.21
N LEU A 355 49.30 -22.78 -1.87
CA LEU A 355 50.42 -22.88 -2.79
C LEU A 355 50.67 -24.35 -3.13
N CYS A 356 50.70 -24.67 -4.43
CA CYS A 356 51.09 -25.99 -4.89
C CYS A 356 52.55 -26.29 -4.52
N THR A 357 52.84 -27.49 -4.06
CA THR A 357 54.21 -27.96 -3.85
C THR A 357 54.96 -28.02 -5.18
N THR A 358 56.28 -27.88 -5.15
CA THR A 358 57.13 -27.89 -6.35
C THR A 358 56.84 -29.10 -7.24
N GLY A 359 56.50 -28.85 -8.51
CA GLY A 359 56.15 -29.90 -9.48
C GLY A 359 54.66 -29.97 -9.84
N PHE A 360 53.81 -29.22 -9.14
CA PHE A 360 52.37 -29.17 -9.37
C PHE A 360 51.91 -27.75 -9.75
N ILE A 361 50.82 -27.65 -10.51
CA ILE A 361 50.17 -26.40 -10.92
C ILE A 361 48.73 -26.35 -10.42
N LYS A 362 48.25 -25.14 -10.13
CA LYS A 362 46.91 -24.91 -9.58
C LYS A 362 45.87 -25.18 -10.65
N VAL A 363 44.88 -26.02 -10.34
CA VAL A 363 43.70 -26.27 -11.14
C VAL A 363 42.49 -25.94 -10.27
N SER A 364 41.82 -24.83 -10.56
CA SER A 364 40.58 -24.45 -9.89
C SER A 364 39.42 -25.29 -10.43
N GLN A 365 38.72 -26.02 -9.57
CA GLN A 365 37.47 -26.70 -9.94
C GLN A 365 36.28 -25.74 -9.77
N LEU A 366 35.18 -26.04 -10.49
CA LEU A 366 33.97 -25.22 -10.62
C LEU A 366 33.28 -24.85 -9.29
N ASP A 367 33.55 -25.56 -8.20
CA ASP A 367 33.13 -25.14 -6.87
C ASP A 367 34.23 -24.29 -6.23
N HIS A 368 33.97 -22.99 -6.06
CA HIS A 368 34.84 -21.94 -5.50
C HIS A 368 35.45 -22.23 -4.10
N SER A 369 35.28 -23.44 -3.56
CA SER A 369 35.64 -23.86 -2.21
C SER A 369 36.80 -24.86 -2.13
N LEU A 370 37.28 -25.39 -3.26
CA LEU A 370 38.35 -26.40 -3.35
C LEU A 370 39.45 -26.00 -4.35
N ILE A 371 40.70 -26.05 -3.89
CA ILE A 371 41.88 -25.82 -4.76
C ILE A 371 42.61 -27.16 -4.91
N SER A 372 42.71 -27.65 -6.15
CA SER A 372 43.48 -28.85 -6.49
C SER A 372 44.81 -28.47 -7.16
N CYS A 373 45.84 -29.28 -6.95
CA CYS A 373 47.15 -29.12 -7.57
C CYS A 373 47.49 -30.39 -8.36
N GLU A 374 47.63 -30.25 -9.67
CA GLU A 374 47.92 -31.36 -10.58
C GLU A 374 49.35 -31.32 -11.09
N THR A 375 49.90 -32.48 -11.45
CA THR A 375 51.23 -32.55 -12.05
C THR A 375 51.22 -31.88 -13.41
N LYS A 376 52.31 -31.17 -13.75
CA LYS A 376 52.46 -30.50 -15.06
C LYS A 376 52.27 -31.42 -16.28
N ASN A 377 52.36 -32.74 -16.10
CA ASN A 377 52.26 -33.73 -17.17
C ASN A 377 50.82 -34.17 -17.49
N ASN A 378 49.82 -33.80 -16.67
CA ASN A 378 48.42 -34.22 -16.86
C ASN A 378 47.51 -33.13 -17.46
N VAL A 379 48.00 -31.90 -17.66
CA VAL A 379 47.20 -30.81 -18.27
C VAL A 379 47.37 -30.86 -19.79
N ALA A 380 46.67 -31.79 -20.43
CA ALA A 380 46.42 -31.78 -21.86
C ALA A 380 44.90 -31.61 -22.07
N ASN A 381 44.50 -30.56 -22.79
CA ASN A 381 43.11 -30.12 -23.09
C ASN A 381 42.43 -29.20 -22.07
N VAL A 382 43.04 -28.04 -21.77
CA VAL A 382 42.26 -26.86 -21.35
C VAL A 382 42.67 -25.70 -22.25
N ASP A 383 41.69 -25.16 -22.97
CA ASP A 383 41.83 -24.02 -23.89
C ASP A 383 42.08 -22.74 -23.08
N TYR A 384 43.20 -22.07 -23.34
CA TYR A 384 43.71 -20.94 -22.54
C TYR A 384 43.00 -19.61 -22.84
N SER A 385 41.90 -19.61 -23.58
CA SER A 385 41.23 -18.41 -24.10
C SER A 385 40.14 -17.81 -23.18
N ILE A 386 39.83 -18.42 -22.04
CA ILE A 386 38.70 -18.00 -21.17
C ILE A 386 39.12 -17.10 -19.99
N LEU A 387 40.42 -17.00 -19.67
CA LEU A 387 40.89 -16.37 -18.42
C LEU A 387 41.24 -14.86 -18.51
N GLU A 388 41.16 -14.22 -19.68
CA GLU A 388 41.57 -12.81 -19.84
C GLU A 388 40.41 -11.79 -19.89
N MET A 389 39.13 -12.19 -19.69
CA MET A 389 37.99 -11.33 -20.04
C MET A 389 37.14 -10.77 -18.88
N PHE A 390 37.52 -10.99 -17.61
CA PHE A 390 36.74 -10.50 -16.47
C PHE A 390 37.58 -9.65 -15.53
N GLU A 391 37.14 -8.40 -15.33
CA GLU A 391 37.57 -7.57 -14.20
C GLU A 391 36.43 -7.52 -13.18
N PHE A 392 36.79 -7.65 -11.91
CA PHE A 392 35.86 -7.56 -10.79
C PHE A 392 35.95 -6.15 -10.20
N ASP A 393 34.82 -5.51 -9.92
CA ASP A 393 34.87 -4.27 -9.15
C ASP A 393 35.19 -4.52 -7.68
N ASN A 394 35.27 -3.44 -6.90
CA ASN A 394 35.57 -3.50 -5.46
C ASN A 394 34.55 -4.31 -4.64
N ASP A 395 33.39 -4.65 -5.22
CA ASP A 395 32.33 -5.47 -4.62
C ASP A 395 32.27 -6.89 -5.23
N ASN A 396 33.31 -7.31 -5.96
CA ASN A 396 33.41 -8.62 -6.59
C ASN A 396 32.32 -8.94 -7.63
N LYS A 397 31.70 -7.93 -8.26
CA LYS A 397 30.76 -8.14 -9.37
C LYS A 397 31.49 -8.17 -10.71
N SER A 398 31.15 -9.15 -11.55
CA SER A 398 31.72 -9.29 -12.89
C SER A 398 31.19 -8.18 -13.81
N ILE A 399 32.08 -7.37 -14.36
CA ILE A 399 31.72 -6.32 -15.33
C ILE A 399 32.08 -6.80 -16.74
N CYS A 400 31.12 -6.80 -17.67
CA CYS A 400 31.39 -6.99 -19.10
C CYS A 400 32.04 -5.70 -19.67
N LEU A 401 33.29 -5.78 -20.13
CA LEU A 401 33.97 -4.67 -20.81
C LEU A 401 33.43 -4.53 -22.26
N GLN A 402 33.34 -3.30 -22.79
CA GLN A 402 33.00 -3.02 -24.20
C GLN A 402 34.18 -2.31 -24.89
N PRO A 403 34.33 -2.40 -26.24
CA PRO A 403 34.38 -3.62 -27.05
C PRO A 403 35.61 -3.61 -27.96
N SER A 404 36.35 -4.71 -27.98
CA SER A 404 36.92 -5.16 -29.25
C SER A 404 36.82 -6.68 -29.26
N GLU A 405 35.92 -7.15 -30.12
CA GLU A 405 35.92 -8.46 -30.77
C GLU A 405 34.94 -9.53 -30.30
N HIS A 406 34.53 -9.66 -29.03
CA HIS A 406 33.62 -10.76 -28.67
C HIS A 406 32.53 -10.37 -27.66
N CYS A 407 31.27 -10.42 -28.09
CA CYS A 407 30.13 -10.55 -27.19
C CYS A 407 29.97 -12.03 -26.79
N THR A 408 29.42 -12.29 -25.61
CA THR A 408 28.97 -13.62 -25.20
C THR A 408 27.49 -13.58 -24.89
N GLN A 409 26.80 -14.72 -25.01
CA GLN A 409 25.36 -14.85 -24.69
C GLN A 409 25.06 -14.40 -23.25
N GLU A 410 26.01 -14.56 -22.33
CA GLU A 410 25.89 -14.17 -20.92
C GLU A 410 25.94 -12.65 -20.69
N CYS A 411 26.56 -11.89 -21.59
CA CYS A 411 26.59 -10.42 -21.51
C CYS A 411 25.38 -9.75 -22.22
N CYS A 412 24.58 -10.51 -22.98
CA CYS A 412 23.33 -10.01 -23.54
C CYS A 412 22.19 -10.31 -22.56
N GLY A 413 21.44 -9.29 -22.12
CA GLY A 413 20.35 -9.45 -21.16
C GLY A 413 19.24 -10.39 -21.65
N GLN A 414 18.30 -10.74 -20.78
CA GLN A 414 17.14 -11.56 -21.16
C GLN A 414 16.42 -10.94 -22.38
N ASN A 415 16.07 -11.79 -23.36
CA ASN A 415 15.46 -11.41 -24.64
C ASN A 415 16.39 -10.65 -25.61
N ALA A 416 17.70 -10.76 -25.45
CA ALA A 416 18.70 -10.38 -26.45
C ALA A 416 19.53 -11.60 -26.85
N TYR A 417 20.02 -11.62 -28.10
CA TYR A 417 21.00 -12.58 -28.58
C TYR A 417 22.16 -11.83 -29.21
N CYS A 418 23.35 -12.43 -29.24
CA CYS A 418 24.44 -11.82 -29.96
C CYS A 418 24.47 -12.23 -31.44
N ASN A 419 24.47 -11.23 -32.33
CA ASN A 419 24.55 -11.47 -33.77
C ASN A 419 25.98 -11.74 -34.24
N GLU A 420 26.13 -12.11 -35.52
CA GLU A 420 27.43 -12.41 -36.16
C GLU A 420 28.40 -11.23 -36.19
N ASN A 421 27.91 -10.01 -35.95
CA ASN A 421 28.72 -8.79 -35.86
C ASN A 421 29.13 -8.47 -34.41
N PHE A 422 28.94 -9.40 -33.50
CA PHE A 422 29.21 -9.27 -32.07
C PHE A 422 28.42 -8.16 -31.36
N GLN A 423 27.17 -7.92 -31.81
CA GLN A 423 26.24 -6.97 -31.19
C GLN A 423 25.07 -7.70 -30.53
N CYS A 424 24.71 -7.32 -29.29
CA CYS A 424 23.47 -7.79 -28.68
C CYS A 424 22.28 -7.13 -29.39
N VAL A 425 21.40 -7.95 -29.96
CA VAL A 425 20.17 -7.54 -30.65
C VAL A 425 18.97 -8.16 -29.93
N CYS A 426 17.90 -7.37 -29.75
CA CYS A 426 16.67 -7.89 -29.14
C CYS A 426 16.02 -8.95 -30.03
N THR A 427 15.48 -10.01 -29.41
CA THR A 427 14.90 -11.17 -30.12
C THR A 427 13.57 -10.86 -30.81
N SER A 428 12.94 -9.71 -30.54
CA SER A 428 11.71 -9.25 -31.21
C SER A 428 11.71 -7.73 -31.41
N ASN A 429 11.06 -7.27 -32.49
CA ASN A 429 10.84 -5.86 -32.82
C ASN A 429 9.96 -5.13 -31.80
N ASP A 430 9.23 -5.85 -30.93
CA ASP A 430 8.37 -5.28 -29.89
C ASP A 430 9.15 -4.83 -28.65
N TYR A 431 10.48 -4.97 -28.66
CA TYR A 431 11.37 -4.56 -27.57
C TYR A 431 12.24 -3.37 -27.98
N SER A 432 12.47 -2.45 -27.05
CA SER A 432 13.41 -1.34 -27.22
C SER A 432 14.71 -1.62 -26.47
N GLU A 433 15.84 -1.29 -27.10
CA GLU A 433 17.16 -1.35 -26.46
C GLU A 433 17.27 -0.26 -25.38
N MET A 434 17.56 -0.68 -24.16
CA MET A 434 17.91 0.22 -23.06
C MET A 434 19.27 -0.18 -22.50
N ARG A 435 20.25 0.73 -22.55
CA ARG A 435 21.58 0.49 -21.97
C ARG A 435 21.58 0.84 -20.49
N SER A 436 21.93 -0.12 -19.65
CA SER A 436 22.18 0.11 -18.23
C SER A 436 23.35 1.10 -18.06
N PRO A 437 23.19 2.21 -17.32
CA PRO A 437 24.27 3.17 -17.10
C PRO A 437 25.39 2.61 -16.20
N ILE A 438 25.10 1.56 -15.41
CA ILE A 438 26.04 0.97 -14.45
C ILE A 438 26.82 -0.20 -15.08
N THR A 439 26.13 -1.09 -15.80
CA THR A 439 26.74 -2.32 -16.34
C THR A 439 27.05 -2.25 -17.83
N LYS A 440 26.64 -1.19 -18.52
CA LYS A 440 26.67 -1.06 -20.01
C LYS A 440 25.97 -2.20 -20.78
N ALA A 441 25.32 -3.14 -20.08
CA ALA A 441 24.55 -4.21 -20.65
C ALA A 441 23.32 -3.65 -21.40
N ILE A 442 22.99 -4.29 -22.52
CA ILE A 442 21.78 -3.99 -23.29
C ILE A 442 20.65 -4.85 -22.71
N ASN A 443 19.62 -4.19 -22.19
CA ASN A 443 18.37 -4.80 -21.76
C ASN A 443 17.28 -4.49 -22.79
N CYS A 444 16.53 -5.51 -23.18
CA CYS A 444 15.41 -5.39 -24.11
C CYS A 444 14.11 -5.27 -23.31
N ILE A 445 13.42 -4.13 -23.41
CA ILE A 445 12.18 -3.86 -22.65
C ILE A 445 10.98 -3.84 -23.61
N PRO A 446 9.85 -4.50 -23.30
CA PRO A 446 8.66 -4.49 -24.16
C PRO A 446 8.09 -3.06 -24.31
N GLN A 447 7.77 -2.64 -25.53
CA GLN A 447 7.28 -1.28 -25.83
C GLN A 447 5.94 -0.92 -25.16
N VAL A 448 5.20 -1.90 -24.63
CA VAL A 448 3.82 -1.71 -24.13
C VAL A 448 3.74 -1.40 -22.63
N ASN A 449 4.87 -1.45 -21.90
CA ASN A 449 4.90 -1.27 -20.43
C ASN A 449 5.88 -0.16 -20.00
N MET A 450 5.63 1.08 -20.43
CA MET A 450 6.38 2.26 -19.93
C MET A 450 5.65 3.06 -18.83
N ASP A 451 4.48 2.61 -18.36
CA ASP A 451 3.68 3.35 -17.37
C ASP A 451 3.91 2.95 -15.91
N ILE A 452 4.81 2.00 -15.63
CA ILE A 452 5.08 1.57 -14.24
C ILE A 452 6.59 1.62 -13.97
N MET A 453 7.12 2.83 -13.88
CA MET A 453 8.35 3.12 -13.15
C MET A 453 7.96 3.87 -11.88
N SER A 454 8.49 3.44 -10.73
CA SER A 454 8.09 3.99 -9.43
C SER A 454 8.27 5.52 -9.41
N ILE A 455 7.28 6.23 -8.89
CA ILE A 455 7.24 7.71 -8.79
C ILE A 455 8.45 8.26 -8.00
N TYR A 456 9.12 7.42 -7.20
CA TYR A 456 10.24 7.81 -6.36
C TYR A 456 11.57 7.93 -7.12
N ASP A 457 11.80 7.15 -8.18
CA ASP A 457 13.06 7.21 -8.95
C ASP A 457 13.10 8.36 -9.97
N LEU A 458 11.95 8.83 -10.43
CA LEU A 458 11.87 9.94 -11.40
C LEU A 458 12.31 11.29 -10.82
N LYS A 459 12.16 11.47 -9.50
CA LYS A 459 12.44 12.75 -8.83
C LYS A 459 13.93 13.13 -8.90
N ASP A 460 14.81 12.13 -8.87
CA ASP A 460 16.26 12.31 -8.93
C ASP A 460 16.77 12.34 -10.38
N ILE A 461 16.14 11.61 -11.30
CA ILE A 461 16.54 11.57 -12.72
C ILE A 461 16.39 12.94 -13.38
N CYS A 462 15.26 13.64 -13.19
CA CYS A 462 15.06 14.94 -13.84
C CYS A 462 15.84 16.11 -13.20
N LEU A 463 16.57 15.86 -12.11
CA LEU A 463 17.44 16.85 -11.47
C LEU A 463 18.88 16.84 -12.00
N ASP A 464 19.31 15.74 -12.63
CA ASP A 464 20.60 15.70 -13.30
C ASP A 464 20.53 16.52 -14.60
N ALA A 465 21.47 17.45 -14.78
CA ALA A 465 21.62 18.26 -15.99
C ALA A 465 21.78 17.40 -17.26
N LYS A 466 22.21 16.14 -17.15
CA LYS A 466 22.30 15.19 -18.26
C LYS A 466 20.95 14.64 -18.71
N HIS A 467 19.93 14.70 -17.85
CA HIS A 467 18.63 14.08 -18.08
C HIS A 467 17.47 15.08 -18.08
N SER A 468 17.74 16.35 -17.77
CA SER A 468 16.78 17.46 -17.79
C SER A 468 16.02 17.59 -19.10
N CYS A 469 16.63 17.14 -20.21
CA CYS A 469 16.07 17.17 -21.55
C CYS A 469 15.64 15.81 -22.13
N SER A 470 15.55 14.78 -21.30
CA SER A 470 15.00 13.49 -21.74
C SER A 470 13.50 13.64 -22.08
N LYS A 471 13.00 12.78 -22.99
CA LYS A 471 11.54 12.71 -23.30
C LYS A 471 10.69 12.37 -22.07
N LEU A 472 11.31 11.86 -21.01
CA LEU A 472 10.65 11.57 -19.74
C LEU A 472 10.44 12.85 -18.91
N CYS A 473 11.39 13.78 -18.95
CA CYS A 473 11.36 15.03 -18.18
C CYS A 473 10.73 16.21 -18.96
N CYS A 474 10.94 16.26 -20.27
CA CYS A 474 10.24 17.13 -21.20
C CYS A 474 9.11 16.34 -21.85
N GLY A 475 7.86 16.62 -21.47
CA GLY A 475 6.69 15.94 -22.05
C GLY A 475 6.63 16.03 -23.59
N PRO A 476 5.77 15.26 -24.26
CA PRO A 476 5.79 15.05 -25.72
C PRO A 476 5.61 16.32 -26.57
N GLN A 477 5.15 17.42 -25.98
CA GLN A 477 4.96 18.71 -26.65
C GLN A 477 6.03 19.76 -26.31
N ALA A 478 7.10 19.37 -25.62
CA ALA A 478 8.24 20.20 -25.31
C ALA A 478 9.49 19.79 -26.09
N HIS A 479 10.33 20.75 -26.44
CA HIS A 479 11.68 20.54 -26.97
C HIS A 479 12.70 21.20 -26.05
N CYS A 480 13.91 20.67 -26.00
CA CYS A 480 15.00 21.21 -25.20
C CYS A 480 15.71 22.34 -25.94
N ASN A 481 15.90 23.50 -25.30
CA ASN A 481 16.71 24.58 -25.85
C ASN A 481 18.22 24.38 -25.57
N ALA A 482 19.05 25.29 -26.07
CA ALA A 482 20.50 25.23 -25.86
C ALA A 482 20.91 25.35 -24.37
N ASP A 483 20.06 25.96 -23.55
CA ASP A 483 20.25 26.15 -22.11
C ASP A 483 19.77 24.97 -21.27
N HIS A 484 19.40 23.84 -21.91
CA HIS A 484 18.89 22.63 -21.27
C HIS A 484 17.54 22.82 -20.56
N GLU A 485 16.70 23.72 -21.05
CA GLU A 485 15.34 23.97 -20.59
C GLU A 485 14.30 23.41 -21.57
N CYS A 486 13.27 22.71 -21.04
CA CYS A 486 12.10 22.33 -21.83
C CYS A 486 11.26 23.57 -22.20
N ILE A 487 11.15 23.86 -23.49
CA ILE A 487 10.29 24.89 -24.07
C ILE A 487 9.14 24.21 -24.83
N CYS A 488 7.93 24.73 -24.71
CA CYS A 488 6.80 24.21 -25.47
C CYS A 488 6.94 24.50 -26.97
N SER A 489 6.66 23.48 -27.79
CA SER A 489 6.75 23.59 -29.25
C SER A 489 5.67 24.49 -29.86
N HIS A 490 4.58 24.75 -29.12
CA HIS A 490 3.50 25.65 -29.54
C HIS A 490 3.54 26.96 -28.73
N PRO A 491 3.48 28.14 -29.37
CA PRO A 491 3.56 29.43 -28.67
C PRO A 491 2.40 29.69 -27.70
N ASP A 492 1.27 29.03 -27.91
CA ASP A 492 0.08 29.15 -27.05
C ASP A 492 0.07 28.20 -25.86
N HIS A 493 1.18 27.48 -25.59
CA HIS A 493 1.30 26.59 -24.45
C HIS A 493 2.26 27.17 -23.43
N ARG A 494 1.94 27.03 -22.15
CA ARG A 494 2.84 27.38 -21.04
C ARG A 494 3.43 26.11 -20.45
N VAL A 495 4.67 26.22 -19.99
CA VAL A 495 5.31 25.16 -19.21
C VAL A 495 4.62 25.09 -17.85
N HIS A 496 4.00 23.95 -17.56
CA HIS A 496 3.48 23.62 -16.25
C HIS A 496 4.50 22.75 -15.51
N HIS A 497 4.79 23.11 -14.27
CA HIS A 497 5.73 22.38 -13.43
C HIS A 497 4.95 21.44 -12.52
N SER A 498 5.13 20.13 -12.70
CA SER A 498 4.64 19.16 -11.72
C SER A 498 5.37 19.36 -10.40
N ALA A 499 4.63 19.71 -9.33
CA ALA A 499 5.20 19.88 -8.00
C ALA A 499 5.79 18.57 -7.44
N VAL A 500 5.33 17.42 -7.94
CA VAL A 500 5.68 16.10 -7.43
C VAL A 500 6.92 15.54 -8.14
N THR A 501 6.94 15.59 -9.48
CA THR A 501 8.00 14.95 -10.29
C THR A 501 9.03 15.92 -10.85
N LYS A 502 8.81 17.24 -10.70
CA LYS A 502 9.56 18.31 -11.39
C LYS A 502 9.58 18.19 -12.92
N ALA A 503 8.85 17.23 -13.48
CA ALA A 503 8.65 17.11 -14.92
C ALA A 503 7.92 18.34 -15.44
N LYS A 504 8.31 18.77 -16.64
CA LYS A 504 7.74 19.93 -17.33
C LYS A 504 6.77 19.40 -18.38
N SER A 505 5.49 19.69 -18.20
CA SER A 505 4.46 19.44 -19.22
C SER A 505 4.08 20.76 -19.90
N CYS A 506 3.59 20.68 -21.13
CA CYS A 506 3.08 21.83 -21.85
C CYS A 506 1.57 21.80 -21.81
N GLU A 507 0.97 22.79 -21.15
CA GLU A 507 -0.47 22.95 -21.11
C GLU A 507 -0.88 24.10 -22.01
N PRO A 508 -1.99 23.98 -22.76
CA PRO A 508 -2.54 25.11 -23.49
C PRO A 508 -2.81 26.25 -22.51
N LEU A 509 -2.42 27.47 -22.89
CA LEU A 509 -2.80 28.66 -22.15
C LEU A 509 -4.33 28.63 -21.99
N PRO A 510 -4.86 28.81 -20.78
CA PRO A 510 -6.30 28.91 -20.61
C PRO A 510 -6.76 30.01 -21.55
N MET A 511 -7.54 29.64 -22.57
CA MET A 511 -8.15 30.62 -23.44
C MET A 511 -8.88 31.57 -22.51
N ARG A 512 -8.35 32.79 -22.39
CA ARG A 512 -8.95 33.87 -21.61
C ARG A 512 -10.22 34.19 -22.36
N THR A 513 -11.27 33.41 -22.10
CA THR A 513 -12.54 33.57 -22.75
C THR A 513 -13.09 34.89 -22.24
N ASN A 514 -12.96 35.91 -23.10
CA ASN A 514 -13.63 37.20 -22.95
C ASN A 514 -15.16 37.04 -22.77
N SER A 515 -15.68 35.82 -22.87
CA SER A 515 -17.03 35.40 -22.49
C SER A 515 -17.50 35.98 -21.16
N ILE A 516 -16.68 35.99 -20.10
CA ILE A 516 -17.12 36.56 -18.82
C ILE A 516 -17.38 38.07 -18.93
N TYR A 517 -16.50 38.82 -19.60
CA TYR A 517 -16.67 40.26 -19.79
C TYR A 517 -17.82 40.60 -20.75
N ILE A 518 -18.04 39.77 -21.78
CA ILE A 518 -19.17 39.90 -22.70
C ILE A 518 -20.48 39.64 -21.96
N MET A 519 -20.54 38.60 -21.12
CA MET A 519 -21.71 38.29 -20.31
C MET A 519 -21.99 39.38 -19.26
N LEU A 520 -20.96 39.91 -18.60
CA LEU A 520 -21.11 41.04 -17.69
C LEU A 520 -21.63 42.29 -18.41
N GLY A 521 -21.13 42.56 -19.61
CA GLY A 521 -21.60 43.65 -20.47
C GLY A 521 -23.08 43.51 -20.84
N ILE A 522 -23.51 42.31 -21.23
CA ILE A 522 -24.91 42.02 -21.57
C ILE A 522 -25.82 42.22 -20.34
N VAL A 523 -25.41 41.74 -19.16
CA VAL A 523 -26.18 41.91 -17.92
C VAL A 523 -26.35 43.39 -17.56
N CYS A 524 -25.29 44.20 -17.69
CA CYS A 524 -25.36 45.64 -17.46
C CYS A 524 -26.33 46.35 -18.42
N VAL A 525 -26.34 45.97 -19.70
CA VAL A 525 -27.26 46.55 -20.70
C VAL A 525 -28.72 46.18 -20.37
N ILE A 526 -28.98 44.94 -19.97
CA ILE A 526 -30.33 44.49 -19.58
C ILE A 526 -30.82 45.25 -18.34
N LEU A 527 -29.96 45.43 -17.32
CA LEU A 527 -30.30 46.22 -16.12
C LEU A 527 -30.60 47.68 -16.45
N ALA A 528 -29.81 48.31 -17.33
CA ALA A 528 -30.06 49.68 -17.77
C ALA A 528 -31.42 49.82 -18.48
N LEU A 529 -31.77 48.87 -19.36
CA LEU A 529 -33.06 48.86 -20.04
C LEU A 529 -34.23 48.64 -19.06
N ALA A 530 -34.08 47.75 -18.09
CA ALA A 530 -35.10 47.52 -17.07
C ALA A 530 -35.36 48.77 -16.21
N LEU A 531 -34.31 49.49 -15.81
CA LEU A 531 -34.43 50.74 -15.06
C LEU A 531 -35.11 51.84 -15.88
N LEU A 532 -34.84 51.94 -17.19
CA LEU A 532 -35.52 52.86 -18.08
C LEU A 532 -37.02 52.53 -18.21
N CYS A 533 -37.38 51.24 -18.32
CA CYS A 533 -38.77 50.81 -18.33
C CYS A 533 -39.52 51.15 -17.03
N ILE A 534 -38.89 50.91 -15.88
CA ILE A 534 -39.47 51.27 -14.57
C ILE A 534 -39.70 52.78 -14.48
N LYS A 535 -38.70 53.58 -14.88
CA LYS A 535 -38.81 55.04 -14.89
C LYS A 535 -39.95 55.52 -15.78
N PHE A 536 -40.07 54.94 -16.98
CA PHE A 536 -41.14 55.25 -17.94
C PHE A 536 -42.54 54.96 -17.38
N ILE A 537 -42.72 53.78 -16.77
CA ILE A 537 -43.98 53.39 -16.11
C ILE A 537 -44.32 54.35 -14.97
N TYR A 538 -43.31 54.76 -14.18
CA TYR A 538 -43.51 55.68 -13.07
C TYR A 538 -43.98 57.06 -13.55
N THR A 539 -43.37 57.59 -14.62
CA THR A 539 -43.82 58.86 -15.23
C THR A 539 -45.25 58.80 -15.75
N ILE A 540 -45.65 57.71 -16.43
CA ILE A 540 -47.03 57.55 -16.92
C ILE A 540 -48.04 57.51 -15.77
N LYS A 541 -47.67 56.86 -14.65
CA LYS A 541 -48.56 56.75 -13.48
C LYS A 541 -48.76 58.09 -12.77
N VAL A 542 -47.75 58.95 -12.75
CA VAL A 542 -47.83 60.30 -12.16
C VAL A 542 -48.72 61.21 -13.00
N ASP A 543 -48.60 61.20 -14.33
CA ASP A 543 -49.47 62.02 -15.20
C ASP A 543 -50.95 61.60 -15.11
N ARG A 544 -51.23 60.30 -14.92
CA ARG A 544 -52.60 59.80 -14.76
C ARG A 544 -53.30 60.22 -13.46
N ASN A 545 -52.55 60.65 -12.45
CA ASN A 545 -53.11 61.12 -11.19
C ASN A 545 -53.29 62.64 -11.15
N ASN A 546 -52.79 63.37 -12.15
CA ASN A 546 -52.89 64.83 -12.27
C ASN A 546 -53.90 65.29 -13.34
N ILE A 547 -54.57 64.36 -14.02
CA ILE A 547 -55.71 64.59 -14.93
C ILE A 547 -56.95 64.04 -14.24
#